data_AF-A0A5P1FEK7-F1
#
_entry.id   AF-A0A5P1FEK7-F1
#
_cell.length_a   1.000
_cell.length_b   1.000
_cell.length_c   1.000
_cell.angle_alpha   90.00
_cell.angle_beta   90.00
_cell.angle_gamma   90.00
#
_symmetry.space_group_name_H-M   'P 1'
#
loop_
_entity.id
_entity.type
_entity.pdbx_description
1 polymer ?
#
loop_
_entity_poly.entity_id
_entity_poly.type
_entity_poly.pdbx_seq_one_letter_code
_entity_poly.pdbx_strand_id
1 'polypeptide(L)'
;MYFRPPYKGGDVETGGARPLYPSMVESPELRWAFIRKIYGILTAQMLVTVGMASVVVFVDPVHDFFATTTAGLGVYVLLIIVPFIVLCPLYYYYQSYPVNYLLLGVFTLCIGFAVGLTCAFTKGKVILESAILTSVVVISLTLYTFWAARRGHDFSFLGPFLFAGLMIILVFALIQLFFPMGRLAYTIYGGVAALLFCGYIIYDTDNLIKRYSYDEYIWAAVALYLDIINLFLSLLTLFKEGGDGLKGLGELNGGEHDGVEETGALGGGEGDSEKRDLERSRERIALYCQPLEKERLRAGVSVGHEFCRHDGEGLDRGC
;
A
#
# COMPACT_ATOMS: atom_id res chain seq x y z
N MET A 1 -4.93 10.63 -39.74
CA MET A 1 -6.41 10.68 -39.77
C MET A 1 -6.89 9.29 -40.16
N TYR A 2 -7.24 8.44 -39.19
CA TYR A 2 -7.66 7.06 -39.47
C TYR A 2 -9.16 7.03 -39.72
N PHE A 3 -9.53 6.69 -40.96
CA PHE A 3 -10.90 6.47 -41.37
C PHE A 3 -11.43 5.19 -40.71
N ARG A 4 -12.37 5.31 -39.77
CA ARG A 4 -13.14 4.16 -39.28
C ARG A 4 -14.24 3.86 -40.31
N PRO A 5 -14.34 2.63 -40.84
CA PRO A 5 -15.48 2.28 -41.68
C PRO A 5 -16.78 2.34 -40.84
N PRO A 6 -17.93 2.65 -41.46
CA PRO A 6 -19.20 2.71 -40.76
C PRO A 6 -19.55 1.31 -40.23
N TYR A 7 -20.07 1.27 -39.01
CA TYR A 7 -20.60 0.08 -38.37
C TYR A 7 -21.63 -0.56 -39.30
N LYS A 8 -21.26 -1.66 -39.96
CA LYS A 8 -22.19 -2.50 -40.69
C LYS A 8 -23.06 -3.19 -39.65
N GLY A 9 -24.35 -2.85 -39.64
CA GLY A 9 -25.35 -3.55 -38.86
C GLY A 9 -25.23 -5.05 -39.11
N GLY A 10 -25.18 -5.80 -38.01
CA GLY A 10 -25.00 -7.25 -38.04
C GLY A 10 -26.10 -7.92 -38.85
N ASP A 11 -25.71 -8.96 -39.57
CA ASP A 11 -26.60 -9.87 -40.27
C ASP A 11 -27.62 -10.43 -39.27
N VAL A 12 -28.89 -10.10 -39.51
CA VAL A 12 -30.05 -10.41 -38.64
C VAL A 12 -30.37 -11.91 -38.58
N GLU A 13 -29.69 -12.73 -39.38
CA GLU A 13 -29.96 -14.15 -39.55
C GLU A 13 -29.20 -15.07 -38.56
N THR A 14 -28.30 -14.53 -37.74
CA THR A 14 -27.68 -15.30 -36.65
C THR A 14 -28.23 -14.76 -35.33
N GLY A 15 -29.03 -15.56 -34.62
CA GLY A 15 -29.52 -15.25 -33.26
C GLY A 15 -28.41 -15.19 -32.19
N GLY A 16 -27.21 -14.74 -32.56
CA GLY A 16 -26.07 -14.58 -31.69
C GLY A 16 -26.20 -13.32 -30.84
N ALA A 17 -26.00 -13.48 -29.54
CA ALA A 17 -25.99 -12.38 -28.58
C ALA A 17 -25.09 -11.24 -29.07
N ARG A 18 -25.57 -9.99 -28.97
CA ARG A 18 -24.77 -8.80 -29.28
C ARG A 18 -23.44 -8.86 -28.51
N PRO A 19 -22.30 -8.60 -29.15
CA PRO A 19 -21.00 -8.64 -28.48
C PRO A 19 -20.98 -7.64 -27.32
N LEU A 20 -20.44 -8.06 -26.17
CA LEU A 20 -20.37 -7.22 -24.97
C LEU A 20 -19.38 -6.05 -25.14
N TYR A 21 -18.32 -6.27 -25.93
CA TYR A 21 -17.30 -5.27 -26.26
C TYR A 21 -17.03 -5.26 -27.78
N PRO A 22 -16.75 -4.08 -28.39
CA PRO A 22 -16.59 -3.96 -29.85
C PRO A 22 -15.47 -4.79 -30.49
N SER A 23 -14.48 -5.25 -29.71
CA SER A 23 -13.32 -6.04 -30.16
C SER A 23 -13.40 -7.53 -29.79
N MET A 24 -14.53 -8.00 -29.29
CA MET A 24 -14.68 -9.37 -28.78
C MET A 24 -14.96 -10.36 -29.92
N VAL A 25 -14.12 -11.38 -30.05
CA VAL A 25 -14.32 -12.52 -30.98
C VAL A 25 -15.04 -13.69 -30.28
N GLU A 26 -14.96 -13.77 -28.95
CA GLU A 26 -15.57 -14.82 -28.13
C GLU A 26 -17.04 -14.54 -27.78
N SER A 27 -17.74 -15.58 -27.30
CA SER A 27 -19.12 -15.42 -26.82
C SER A 27 -19.17 -14.55 -25.54
N PRO A 28 -20.14 -13.63 -25.41
CA PRO A 28 -20.29 -12.75 -24.23
C PRO A 28 -20.43 -13.50 -22.90
N GLU A 29 -21.04 -14.68 -22.91
CA GLU A 29 -21.31 -15.49 -21.72
C GLU A 29 -20.02 -16.06 -21.13
N LEU A 30 -19.12 -16.56 -21.99
CA LEU A 30 -17.80 -17.04 -21.58
C LEU A 30 -16.96 -15.91 -20.99
N ARG A 31 -17.05 -14.70 -21.56
CA ARG A 31 -16.33 -13.53 -21.04
C ARG A 31 -16.79 -13.15 -19.63
N TRP A 32 -18.08 -13.09 -19.38
CA TRP A 32 -18.59 -12.80 -18.04
C TRP A 32 -18.26 -13.89 -17.03
N ALA A 33 -18.21 -15.16 -17.43
CA ALA A 33 -17.74 -16.23 -16.56
C ALA A 33 -16.25 -16.08 -16.20
N PHE A 34 -15.41 -15.76 -17.18
CA PHE A 34 -13.98 -15.47 -17.00
C PHE A 34 -13.75 -14.30 -16.03
N ILE A 35 -14.42 -13.16 -16.26
CA ILE A 35 -14.31 -11.98 -15.41
C ILE A 35 -14.75 -12.29 -13.98
N ARG A 36 -15.89 -12.96 -13.79
CA ARG A 36 -16.34 -13.37 -12.45
C ARG A 36 -15.35 -14.29 -11.75
N LYS A 37 -14.70 -15.20 -12.47
CA LYS A 37 -13.65 -16.08 -11.93
C LYS A 37 -12.46 -15.28 -11.42
N ILE A 38 -11.98 -14.29 -12.19
CA ILE A 38 -10.85 -13.44 -11.79
C ILE A 38 -11.18 -12.64 -10.54
N TYR A 39 -12.31 -11.93 -10.54
CA TYR A 39 -12.72 -11.14 -9.37
C TYR A 39 -12.99 -12.02 -8.14
N GLY A 40 -13.50 -13.25 -8.32
CA GLY A 40 -13.64 -14.21 -7.23
C GLY A 40 -12.30 -14.61 -6.60
N ILE A 41 -11.29 -14.87 -7.44
CA ILE A 41 -9.92 -15.14 -6.97
C ILE A 41 -9.35 -13.90 -6.26
N LEU A 42 -9.48 -12.73 -6.87
CA LEU A 42 -8.99 -11.47 -6.34
C LEU A 42 -9.59 -11.16 -4.96
N THR A 43 -10.91 -11.31 -4.80
CA THR A 43 -11.57 -11.13 -3.50
C THR A 43 -11.04 -12.10 -2.45
N ALA A 44 -10.84 -13.37 -2.81
CA ALA A 44 -10.23 -14.35 -1.90
C ALA A 44 -8.81 -13.94 -1.50
N GLN A 45 -7.99 -13.44 -2.44
CA GLN A 45 -6.64 -12.95 -2.15
C GLN A 45 -6.65 -11.76 -1.19
N MET A 46 -7.56 -10.81 -1.39
CA MET A 46 -7.74 -9.67 -0.50
C MET A 46 -8.17 -10.10 0.91
N LEU A 47 -9.10 -11.05 1.03
CA LEU A 47 -9.52 -11.59 2.33
C LEU A 47 -8.38 -12.31 3.06
N VAL A 48 -7.59 -13.11 2.35
CA VAL A 48 -6.40 -13.76 2.92
C VAL A 48 -5.37 -12.72 3.37
N THR A 49 -5.18 -11.66 2.58
CA THR A 49 -4.26 -10.57 2.93
C THR A 49 -4.71 -9.84 4.19
N VAL A 50 -6.00 -9.50 4.29
CA VAL A 50 -6.57 -8.87 5.50
C VAL A 50 -6.47 -9.80 6.70
N GLY A 51 -6.78 -11.08 6.54
CA GLY A 51 -6.66 -12.08 7.62
C GLY A 51 -5.22 -12.22 8.11
N MET A 52 -4.26 -12.33 7.19
CA MET A 52 -2.84 -12.39 7.51
C MET A 52 -2.36 -11.10 8.19
N ALA A 53 -2.70 -9.93 7.65
CA ALA A 53 -2.35 -8.65 8.24
C ALA A 53 -2.91 -8.48 9.65
N SER A 54 -4.15 -8.91 9.87
CA SER A 54 -4.77 -8.90 11.21
C SER A 54 -3.98 -9.76 12.19
N VAL A 55 -3.59 -10.98 11.81
CA VAL A 55 -2.78 -11.86 12.66
C VAL A 55 -1.44 -11.21 13.00
N VAL A 56 -0.75 -10.61 12.04
CA VAL A 56 0.56 -9.97 12.29
C VAL A 56 0.44 -8.74 13.20
N VAL A 57 -0.64 -7.96 13.05
CA VAL A 57 -0.89 -6.75 13.86
C VAL A 57 -1.31 -7.09 15.28
N PHE A 58 -2.18 -8.08 15.49
CA PHE A 58 -2.73 -8.40 16.81
C PHE A 58 -1.87 -9.36 17.64
N VAL A 59 -0.87 -10.01 17.04
CA VAL A 59 0.02 -10.93 17.75
C VAL A 59 1.37 -10.24 17.97
N ASP A 60 1.52 -9.59 19.14
CA ASP A 60 2.72 -8.83 19.51
C ASP A 60 4.04 -9.59 19.32
N PRO A 61 4.16 -10.87 19.73
CA PRO A 61 5.39 -11.64 19.53
C PRO A 61 5.82 -11.79 18.07
N VAL A 62 4.89 -11.68 17.12
CA VAL A 62 5.22 -11.79 15.70
C VAL A 62 6.01 -10.55 15.29
N HIS A 63 5.44 -9.35 15.37
CA HIS A 63 6.13 -8.16 14.87
C HIS A 63 7.36 -7.78 15.72
N ASP A 64 7.36 -8.08 17.02
CA ASP A 64 8.53 -7.89 17.90
C ASP A 64 9.73 -8.76 17.48
N PHE A 65 9.47 -10.02 17.09
CA PHE A 65 10.50 -10.93 16.59
C PHE A 65 11.17 -10.37 15.34
N PHE A 66 10.39 -9.82 14.40
CA PHE A 66 10.89 -9.23 13.17
C PHE A 66 11.66 -7.92 13.38
N ALA A 67 11.28 -7.12 14.40
CA ALA A 67 11.95 -5.86 14.71
C ALA A 67 13.28 -6.04 15.47
N THR A 68 13.36 -7.02 16.38
CA THR A 68 14.44 -7.10 17.37
C THR A 68 15.50 -8.12 17.01
N THR A 69 15.15 -9.16 16.25
CA THR A 69 16.06 -10.29 16.00
C THR A 69 16.69 -10.20 14.61
N THR A 70 18.00 -10.44 14.50
CA THR A 70 18.70 -10.55 13.19
C THR A 70 18.09 -11.65 12.31
N ALA A 71 17.65 -12.75 12.92
CA ALA A 71 16.91 -13.80 12.23
C ALA A 71 15.57 -13.30 11.66
N GLY A 72 14.86 -12.43 12.38
CA GLY A 72 13.64 -11.78 11.92
C GLY A 72 13.87 -10.92 10.67
N LEU A 73 14.94 -10.11 10.66
CA LEU A 73 15.33 -9.33 9.48
C LEU A 73 15.69 -10.24 8.28
N GLY A 74 16.38 -11.36 8.51
CA GLY A 74 16.65 -12.36 7.48
C GLY A 74 15.38 -12.97 6.89
N VAL A 75 14.40 -13.33 7.74
CA VAL A 75 13.10 -13.86 7.29
C VAL A 75 12.30 -12.79 6.55
N TYR A 76 12.37 -11.52 6.95
CA TYR A 76 11.72 -10.42 6.24
C TYR A 76 12.27 -10.23 4.83
N VAL A 77 13.60 -10.23 4.68
CA VAL A 77 14.24 -10.15 3.35
C VAL A 77 13.83 -11.36 2.49
N LEU A 78 13.80 -12.56 3.08
CA LEU A 78 13.31 -13.75 2.39
C LEU A 78 11.85 -13.57 1.93
N LEU A 79 10.98 -13.04 2.77
CA LEU A 79 9.56 -12.80 2.45
C LEU A 79 9.35 -11.80 1.31
N ILE A 80 10.25 -10.83 1.12
CA ILE A 80 10.22 -9.93 -0.04
C ILE A 80 10.65 -10.65 -1.30
N ILE A 81 11.64 -11.55 -1.22
CA ILE A 81 12.20 -12.24 -2.39
C ILE A 81 11.31 -13.41 -2.84
N VAL A 82 10.68 -14.12 -1.91
CA VAL A 82 9.86 -15.32 -2.19
C VAL A 82 8.74 -15.06 -3.21
N PRO A 83 7.94 -13.97 -3.16
CA PRO A 83 6.95 -13.66 -4.19
C PRO A 83 7.54 -13.63 -5.60
N PHE A 84 8.73 -13.06 -5.79
CA PHE A 84 9.42 -13.06 -7.09
C PHE A 84 9.86 -14.46 -7.50
N ILE A 85 10.35 -15.27 -6.56
CA ILE A 85 10.70 -16.67 -6.82
C ILE A 85 9.47 -17.48 -7.21
N VAL A 86 8.32 -17.26 -6.55
CA VAL A 86 7.06 -17.98 -6.78
C VAL A 86 6.43 -17.60 -8.12
N LEU A 87 6.66 -16.39 -8.63
CA LEU A 87 6.20 -15.99 -9.97
C LEU A 87 6.82 -16.86 -11.08
N CYS A 88 8.06 -17.32 -10.94
CA CYS A 88 8.73 -18.19 -11.92
C CYS A 88 8.02 -19.54 -12.14
N PRO A 89 7.78 -20.40 -11.12
CA PRO A 89 6.99 -21.61 -11.30
C PRO A 89 5.54 -21.29 -11.61
N LEU A 90 4.97 -20.20 -11.11
CA LEU A 90 3.59 -19.82 -11.46
C LEU A 90 3.47 -19.56 -12.97
N TYR A 91 4.47 -18.97 -13.61
CA TYR A 91 4.53 -18.80 -15.07
C TYR A 91 4.48 -20.10 -15.85
N TYR A 92 5.13 -21.15 -15.34
CA TYR A 92 5.13 -22.44 -16.00
C TYR A 92 3.86 -23.26 -15.70
N TYR A 93 3.34 -23.16 -14.47
CA TYR A 93 2.25 -24.00 -13.97
C TYR A 93 0.89 -23.29 -13.90
N TYR A 94 0.70 -22.10 -14.48
CA TYR A 94 -0.56 -21.33 -14.36
C TYR A 94 -1.80 -22.08 -14.89
N GLN A 95 -1.63 -22.95 -15.89
CA GLN A 95 -2.72 -23.78 -16.45
C GLN A 95 -2.86 -25.14 -15.73
N SER A 96 -1.94 -25.49 -14.83
CA SER A 96 -1.91 -26.80 -14.16
C SER A 96 -2.70 -26.77 -12.85
N TYR A 97 -3.88 -27.38 -12.86
CA TYR A 97 -4.68 -27.58 -11.64
C TYR A 97 -4.21 -28.85 -10.88
N PRO A 98 -4.09 -28.82 -9.53
CA PRO A 98 -4.36 -27.72 -8.59
C PRO A 98 -3.13 -26.85 -8.25
N VAL A 99 -1.99 -27.09 -8.89
CA VAL A 99 -0.70 -26.44 -8.58
C VAL A 99 -0.77 -24.93 -8.72
N ASN A 100 -1.50 -24.41 -9.71
CA ASN A 100 -1.71 -22.97 -9.91
C ASN A 100 -2.31 -22.27 -8.68
N TYR A 101 -3.34 -22.84 -8.06
CA TYR A 101 -3.97 -22.28 -6.86
C TYR A 101 -3.10 -22.41 -5.62
N LEU A 102 -2.31 -23.48 -5.51
CA LEU A 102 -1.35 -23.64 -4.41
C LEU A 102 -0.26 -22.56 -4.50
N LEU A 103 0.35 -22.37 -5.66
CA LEU A 103 1.36 -21.35 -5.90
C LEU A 103 0.79 -19.94 -5.68
N LEU A 104 -0.44 -19.69 -6.14
CA LEU A 104 -1.14 -18.44 -5.90
C LEU A 104 -1.39 -18.19 -4.40
N GLY A 105 -1.75 -19.24 -3.66
CA GLY A 105 -1.92 -19.19 -2.21
C GLY A 105 -0.63 -18.81 -1.50
N VAL A 106 0.49 -19.48 -1.82
CA VAL A 106 1.81 -19.16 -1.27
C VAL A 106 2.20 -17.71 -1.59
N PHE A 107 2.04 -17.29 -2.85
CA PHE A 107 2.29 -15.92 -3.28
C PHE A 107 1.50 -14.89 -2.45
N THR A 108 0.19 -15.13 -2.28
CA THR A 108 -0.70 -14.24 -1.53
C THR A 108 -0.36 -14.22 -0.03
N LEU A 109 0.01 -15.35 0.56
CA LEU A 109 0.40 -15.42 1.97
C LEU A 109 1.70 -14.65 2.24
N CYS A 110 2.70 -14.77 1.35
CA CYS A 110 3.95 -14.03 1.49
C CYS A 110 3.74 -12.52 1.40
N ILE A 111 2.98 -12.05 0.40
CA ILE A 111 2.66 -10.63 0.26
C ILE A 111 1.79 -10.15 1.43
N GLY A 112 0.76 -10.91 1.80
CA GLY A 112 -0.11 -10.58 2.93
C GLY A 112 0.65 -10.45 4.25
N PHE A 113 1.67 -11.28 4.46
CA PHE A 113 2.56 -11.16 5.63
C PHE A 113 3.40 -9.88 5.59
N ALA A 114 4.02 -9.56 4.45
CA ALA A 114 4.81 -8.34 4.28
C ALA A 114 3.96 -7.07 4.47
N VAL A 115 2.73 -7.07 3.95
CA VAL A 115 1.74 -6.01 4.18
C VAL A 115 1.39 -5.94 5.67
N GLY A 116 1.12 -7.09 6.31
CA GLY A 116 0.84 -7.18 7.73
C GLY A 116 1.93 -6.57 8.62
N LEU A 117 3.19 -6.86 8.31
CA LEU A 117 4.33 -6.30 9.05
C LEU A 117 4.42 -4.78 8.86
N THR A 118 4.17 -4.29 7.65
CA THR A 118 4.09 -2.84 7.39
C THR A 118 2.98 -2.17 8.19
N CYS A 119 1.82 -2.83 8.30
CA CYS A 119 0.71 -2.39 9.13
C CYS A 119 1.03 -2.42 10.63
N ALA A 120 1.80 -3.41 11.12
CA ALA A 120 2.16 -3.50 12.54
C ALA A 120 2.94 -2.27 13.04
N PHE A 121 3.74 -1.63 12.16
CA PHE A 121 4.48 -0.40 12.47
C PHE A 121 3.77 0.88 12.01
N THR A 122 2.44 0.84 11.88
CA THR A 122 1.62 1.98 11.43
C THR A 122 0.42 2.17 12.35
N LYS A 123 0.01 3.44 12.57
CA LYS A 123 -1.14 3.76 13.41
C LYS A 123 -2.42 3.15 12.82
N GLY A 124 -3.24 2.48 13.63
CA GLY A 124 -4.49 1.83 13.20
C GLY A 124 -5.45 2.74 12.43
N LYS A 125 -5.57 4.01 12.85
CA LYS A 125 -6.38 5.03 12.15
C LYS A 125 -5.92 5.24 10.70
N VAL A 126 -4.60 5.35 10.49
CA VAL A 126 -4.00 5.56 9.16
C VAL A 126 -4.24 4.33 8.27
N ILE A 127 -4.10 3.13 8.83
CA ILE A 127 -4.38 1.87 8.12
C ILE A 127 -5.82 1.85 7.62
N LEU A 128 -6.77 2.19 8.48
CA LEU A 128 -8.20 2.21 8.13
C LEU A 128 -8.51 3.26 7.06
N GLU A 129 -7.98 4.48 7.20
CA GLU A 129 -8.15 5.55 6.22
C GLU A 129 -7.61 5.15 4.84
N SER A 130 -6.39 4.59 4.78
CA SER A 130 -5.79 4.12 3.52
C SER A 130 -6.56 2.94 2.92
N ALA A 131 -7.05 2.00 3.74
CA ALA A 131 -7.83 0.85 3.26
C ALA A 131 -9.18 1.26 2.67
N ILE A 132 -9.89 2.19 3.33
CA ILE A 132 -11.16 2.74 2.82
C ILE A 132 -10.93 3.47 1.51
N LEU A 133 -9.93 4.35 1.45
CA LEU A 133 -9.63 5.10 0.24
C LEU A 133 -9.23 4.18 -0.92
N THR A 134 -8.38 3.18 -0.67
CA THR A 134 -8.00 2.18 -1.68
C THR A 134 -9.24 1.48 -2.22
N SER A 135 -10.14 1.03 -1.35
CA SER A 135 -11.36 0.34 -1.75
C SER A 135 -12.24 1.20 -2.65
N VAL A 136 -12.46 2.47 -2.28
CA VAL A 136 -13.26 3.42 -3.06
C VAL A 136 -12.61 3.69 -4.43
N VAL A 137 -11.30 3.92 -4.46
CA VAL A 137 -10.56 4.20 -5.69
C VAL A 137 -10.58 3.00 -6.63
N VAL A 138 -10.26 1.79 -6.13
CA VAL A 138 -10.26 0.55 -6.92
C VAL A 138 -11.63 0.29 -7.53
N ILE A 139 -12.70 0.39 -6.73
CA ILE A 139 -14.07 0.17 -7.22
C ILE A 139 -14.42 1.23 -8.28
N SER A 140 -14.13 2.51 -8.01
CA SER A 140 -14.46 3.60 -8.93
C SER A 140 -13.73 3.48 -10.26
N LEU A 141 -12.42 3.20 -10.23
CA LEU A 141 -11.59 3.02 -11.41
C LEU A 141 -12.00 1.78 -12.20
N THR A 142 -12.27 0.67 -11.51
CA THR A 142 -12.76 -0.56 -12.15
C THR A 142 -14.05 -0.29 -12.90
N LEU A 143 -15.07 0.28 -12.25
CA LEU A 143 -16.36 0.59 -12.86
C LEU A 143 -16.22 1.55 -14.06
N TYR A 144 -15.38 2.58 -13.92
CA TYR A 144 -15.08 3.51 -15.00
C TYR A 144 -14.47 2.78 -16.21
N THR A 145 -13.48 1.92 -16.00
CA THR A 145 -12.82 1.17 -17.07
C THR A 145 -13.79 0.21 -17.75
N PHE A 146 -14.64 -0.49 -17.00
CA PHE A 146 -15.71 -1.33 -17.57
C PHE A 146 -16.66 -0.53 -18.48
N TRP A 147 -17.08 0.65 -18.03
CA TRP A 147 -17.94 1.55 -18.80
C TRP A 147 -17.23 2.04 -20.08
N ALA A 148 -15.97 2.47 -19.96
CA ALA A 148 -15.17 2.98 -21.07
C ALA A 148 -14.87 1.88 -22.12
N ALA A 149 -14.51 0.68 -21.66
CA ALA A 149 -14.27 -0.48 -22.52
C ALA A 149 -15.53 -0.87 -23.31
N ARG A 150 -16.71 -0.82 -22.67
CA ARG A 150 -18.01 -1.07 -23.34
C ARG A 150 -18.31 -0.06 -24.45
N ARG A 151 -17.83 1.19 -24.31
CA ARG A 151 -17.92 2.22 -25.35
C ARG A 151 -16.80 2.16 -26.39
N GLY A 152 -15.88 1.20 -26.28
CA GLY A 152 -14.79 1.02 -27.23
C GLY A 152 -13.62 2.00 -27.06
N HIS A 153 -13.47 2.63 -25.89
CA HIS A 153 -12.27 3.40 -25.55
C HIS A 153 -11.13 2.43 -25.22
N ASP A 154 -9.92 2.65 -25.72
CA ASP A 154 -8.75 1.78 -25.51
C ASP A 154 -7.69 2.49 -24.67
N PHE A 155 -7.15 1.80 -23.66
CA PHE A 155 -6.13 2.33 -22.75
C PHE A 155 -4.71 1.81 -23.06
N SER A 156 -4.49 1.16 -24.21
CA SER A 156 -3.15 0.66 -24.62
C SER A 156 -2.06 1.72 -24.59
N PHE A 157 -2.42 2.99 -24.85
CA PHE A 157 -1.48 4.11 -24.85
C PHE A 157 -0.85 4.38 -23.47
N LEU A 158 -1.47 3.92 -22.38
CA LEU A 158 -0.93 4.06 -21.03
C LEU A 158 0.28 3.16 -20.78
N GLY A 159 0.38 2.02 -21.47
CA GLY A 159 1.40 0.99 -21.22
C GLY A 159 2.84 1.50 -21.12
N PRO A 160 3.37 2.24 -22.12
CA PRO A 160 4.73 2.76 -22.08
C PRO A 160 4.99 3.74 -20.91
N PHE A 161 4.01 4.57 -20.57
CA PHE A 161 4.12 5.53 -19.46
C PHE A 161 4.11 4.82 -18.11
N LEU A 162 3.24 3.82 -17.96
CA LEU A 162 3.17 3.01 -16.74
C LEU A 162 4.47 2.23 -16.52
N PHE A 163 4.99 1.59 -17.57
CA PHE A 163 6.28 0.89 -17.50
C PHE A 163 7.43 1.83 -17.11
N ALA A 164 7.51 3.01 -17.73
CA ALA A 164 8.53 4.01 -17.37
C ALA A 164 8.38 4.48 -15.93
N GLY A 165 7.15 4.76 -15.48
CA GLY A 165 6.86 5.14 -14.10
C GLY A 165 7.24 4.06 -13.08
N LEU A 166 6.96 2.79 -13.38
CA LEU A 166 7.34 1.67 -12.53
C LEU A 166 8.87 1.56 -12.40
N MET A 167 9.60 1.74 -13.49
CA MET A 167 11.07 1.75 -13.47
C MET A 167 11.62 2.89 -12.61
N ILE A 168 11.02 4.08 -12.68
CA ILE A 168 11.41 5.22 -11.83
C ILE A 168 11.19 4.88 -10.34
N ILE A 169 10.01 4.37 -9.98
CA ILE A 169 9.70 3.98 -8.60
C ILE A 169 10.63 2.88 -8.11
N LEU A 170 10.93 1.88 -8.93
CA LEU A 170 11.83 0.78 -8.59
C LEU A 170 13.27 1.28 -8.33
N VAL A 171 13.82 2.10 -9.22
CA VAL A 171 15.16 2.68 -9.05
C VAL A 171 15.20 3.59 -7.82
N PHE A 172 14.14 4.37 -7.60
CA PHE A 172 14.03 5.23 -6.44
C PHE A 172 13.98 4.45 -5.12
N ALA A 173 13.22 3.35 -5.06
CA ALA A 173 13.19 2.44 -3.92
C ALA A 173 14.58 1.82 -3.64
N LEU A 174 15.36 1.51 -4.69
CA LEU A 174 16.73 1.04 -4.55
C LEU A 174 17.67 2.12 -4.01
N ILE A 175 17.53 3.37 -4.46
CA ILE A 175 18.32 4.50 -3.96
C ILE A 175 18.03 4.73 -2.47
N GLN A 176 16.77 4.65 -2.05
CA GLN A 176 16.37 4.81 -0.65
C GLN A 176 17.00 3.77 0.28
N LEU A 177 17.31 2.58 -0.22
CA LEU A 177 18.00 1.54 0.57
C LEU A 177 19.40 1.99 1.02
N PHE A 178 20.11 2.76 0.20
CA PHE A 178 21.45 3.27 0.50
C PHE A 178 21.44 4.70 1.08
N PHE A 179 20.44 5.50 0.70
CA PHE A 179 20.30 6.91 1.07
C PHE A 179 18.88 7.19 1.57
N PRO A 180 18.60 6.94 2.87
CA PRO A 180 17.29 7.22 3.44
C PRO A 180 17.04 8.73 3.41
N MET A 181 16.03 9.14 2.66
CA MET A 181 15.66 10.56 2.52
C MET A 181 14.70 11.02 3.63
N GLY A 182 14.46 12.33 3.70
CA GLY A 182 13.52 12.91 4.66
C GLY A 182 12.06 12.56 4.36
N ARG A 183 11.18 12.79 5.34
CA ARG A 183 9.74 12.46 5.28
C ARG A 183 9.04 13.00 4.03
N LEU A 184 9.38 14.23 3.61
CA LEU A 184 8.82 14.86 2.42
C LEU A 184 9.05 14.01 1.14
N ALA A 185 10.21 13.38 1.01
CA ALA A 185 10.50 12.51 -0.13
C ALA A 185 9.62 11.26 -0.13
N TYR A 186 9.38 10.66 1.04
CA TYR A 186 8.47 9.52 1.18
C TYR A 186 7.01 9.90 0.92
N THR A 187 6.56 11.09 1.33
CA THR A 187 5.22 11.59 1.03
C THR A 187 5.03 11.77 -0.49
N ILE A 188 5.97 12.42 -1.17
CA ILE A 188 5.92 12.59 -2.63
C ILE A 188 5.94 11.23 -3.33
N TYR A 189 6.82 10.34 -2.87
CA TYR A 189 6.90 8.98 -3.39
C TYR A 189 5.57 8.23 -3.27
N GLY A 190 4.94 8.23 -2.09
CA GLY A 190 3.65 7.60 -1.86
C GLY A 190 2.55 8.18 -2.75
N GLY A 191 2.53 9.50 -2.96
CA GLY A 191 1.57 10.15 -3.84
C GLY A 191 1.75 9.80 -5.33
N VAL A 192 2.99 9.86 -5.83
CA VAL A 192 3.32 9.49 -7.22
C VAL A 192 3.06 8.01 -7.46
N ALA A 193 3.45 7.14 -6.52
CA ALA A 193 3.18 5.71 -6.58
C ALA A 193 1.69 5.40 -6.60
N ALA A 194 0.89 6.06 -5.76
CA ALA A 194 -0.56 5.88 -5.75
C ALA A 194 -1.18 6.24 -7.11
N LEU A 195 -0.78 7.36 -7.72
CA LEU A 195 -1.25 7.73 -9.06
C LEU A 195 -0.83 6.73 -10.14
N LEU A 196 0.39 6.19 -10.04
CA LEU A 196 0.88 5.17 -10.96
C LEU A 196 0.04 3.89 -10.87
N PHE A 197 -0.19 3.37 -9.65
CA PHE A 197 -0.98 2.15 -9.46
C PHE A 197 -2.47 2.35 -9.79
N CYS A 198 -3.03 3.55 -9.62
CA CYS A 198 -4.32 3.90 -10.21
C CYS A 198 -4.34 3.73 -11.73
N GLY A 199 -3.27 4.17 -12.40
CA GLY A 199 -3.10 3.98 -13.85
C GLY A 199 -2.98 2.50 -14.24
N TYR A 200 -2.23 1.70 -13.47
CA TYR A 200 -2.14 0.26 -13.67
C TYR A 200 -3.50 -0.44 -13.50
N ILE A 201 -4.30 -0.11 -12.48
CA ILE A 201 -5.66 -0.66 -12.32
C ILE A 201 -6.51 -0.42 -13.58
N ILE A 202 -6.45 0.79 -14.16
CA ILE A 202 -7.18 1.09 -15.41
C ILE A 202 -6.64 0.23 -16.57
N TYR A 203 -5.32 0.19 -16.74
CA TYR A 203 -4.67 -0.53 -17.83
C TYR A 203 -4.89 -2.05 -17.75
N ASP A 204 -4.70 -2.64 -16.58
CA ASP A 204 -4.85 -4.08 -16.36
C ASP A 204 -6.31 -4.51 -16.35
N THR A 205 -7.23 -3.66 -15.87
CA THR A 205 -8.67 -3.90 -16.07
C THR A 205 -9.07 -3.85 -17.55
N ASP A 206 -8.53 -2.90 -18.34
CA ASP A 206 -8.79 -2.83 -19.78
C ASP A 206 -8.26 -4.08 -20.51
N ASN A 207 -7.04 -4.51 -20.18
CA ASN A 207 -6.43 -5.73 -20.70
C ASN A 207 -7.23 -6.97 -20.29
N LEU A 208 -7.66 -7.06 -19.03
CA LEU A 208 -8.53 -8.11 -18.52
C LEU A 208 -9.83 -8.19 -19.31
N ILE A 209 -10.39 -7.04 -19.72
CA ILE A 209 -11.64 -7.00 -20.47
C ILE A 209 -11.46 -7.40 -21.93
N LYS A 210 -10.34 -7.00 -22.57
CA LYS A 210 -10.20 -7.06 -24.04
C LYS A 210 -9.14 -8.00 -24.59
N ARG A 211 -8.08 -8.30 -23.83
CA ARG A 211 -6.85 -8.92 -24.37
C ARG A 211 -6.55 -10.28 -23.77
N TYR A 212 -6.80 -10.47 -22.47
CA TYR A 212 -6.56 -11.76 -21.84
C TYR A 212 -7.46 -12.85 -22.41
N SER A 213 -6.89 -14.04 -22.59
CA SER A 213 -7.59 -15.27 -22.99
C SER A 213 -8.23 -15.95 -21.77
N TYR A 214 -9.19 -16.85 -22.01
CA TYR A 214 -9.93 -17.54 -20.93
C TYR A 214 -9.03 -18.29 -19.93
N ASP A 215 -7.91 -18.84 -20.38
CA ASP A 215 -6.99 -19.64 -19.55
C ASP A 215 -6.00 -18.80 -18.75
N GLU A 216 -5.93 -17.49 -18.97
CA GLU A 216 -4.97 -16.58 -18.35
C GLU A 216 -5.52 -15.89 -17.09
N TYR A 217 -6.58 -16.45 -16.50
CA TYR A 217 -7.26 -15.87 -15.33
C TYR A 217 -6.35 -15.74 -14.10
N ILE A 218 -5.34 -16.61 -13.94
CA ILE A 218 -4.37 -16.52 -12.84
C ILE A 218 -3.50 -15.27 -12.99
N TRP A 219 -2.98 -15.02 -14.20
CA TRP A 219 -2.12 -13.87 -14.47
C TRP A 219 -2.87 -12.55 -14.33
N ALA A 220 -4.09 -12.48 -14.85
CA ALA A 220 -4.96 -11.33 -14.67
C ALA A 220 -5.27 -11.06 -13.19
N ALA A 221 -5.49 -12.11 -12.39
CA ALA A 221 -5.71 -11.97 -10.95
C ALA A 221 -4.47 -11.48 -10.20
N VAL A 222 -3.29 -12.03 -10.52
CA VAL A 222 -2.00 -11.63 -9.92
C VAL A 222 -1.69 -10.16 -10.21
N ALA A 223 -1.86 -9.72 -11.46
CA ALA A 223 -1.61 -8.34 -11.87
C ALA A 223 -2.51 -7.36 -11.09
N LEU A 224 -3.83 -7.57 -11.13
CA LEU A 224 -4.77 -6.72 -10.39
C LEU A 224 -4.55 -6.77 -8.86
N TYR A 225 -4.17 -7.92 -8.31
CA TYR A 225 -3.85 -8.03 -6.89
C TYR A 225 -2.64 -7.17 -6.53
N LEU A 226 -1.56 -7.24 -7.31
CA LEU A 226 -0.37 -6.42 -7.09
C LEU A 226 -0.67 -4.93 -7.20
N ASP A 227 -1.49 -4.52 -8.17
CA ASP A 227 -1.88 -3.13 -8.30
C ASP A 227 -2.63 -2.60 -7.08
N ILE A 228 -3.58 -3.39 -6.56
CA ILE A 228 -4.38 -3.02 -5.40
C ILE A 228 -3.52 -2.95 -4.13
N ILE A 229 -2.66 -3.95 -3.92
CA ILE A 229 -1.76 -3.97 -2.75
C ILE A 229 -0.76 -2.82 -2.80
N ASN A 230 -0.17 -2.55 -3.97
CA ASN A 230 0.77 -1.46 -4.10
C ASN A 230 0.10 -0.08 -3.99
N LEU A 231 -1.12 0.08 -4.51
CA LEU A 231 -1.94 1.28 -4.26
C LEU A 231 -2.17 1.47 -2.76
N PHE A 232 -2.57 0.40 -2.05
CA PHE A 232 -2.75 0.44 -0.60
C PHE A 232 -1.48 0.87 0.14
N LEU A 233 -0.34 0.24 -0.13
CA LEU A 233 0.94 0.57 0.50
C LEU A 233 1.41 2.00 0.18
N SER A 234 1.12 2.48 -1.03
CA SER A 234 1.43 3.85 -1.46
C SER A 234 0.59 4.87 -0.69
N LEU A 235 -0.72 4.62 -0.56
CA LEU A 235 -1.62 5.46 0.24
C LEU A 235 -1.32 5.38 1.74
N LEU A 236 -0.89 4.21 2.23
CA LEU A 236 -0.43 4.03 3.61
C LEU A 236 0.80 4.88 3.90
N THR A 237 1.77 4.87 2.98
CA THR A 237 2.98 5.71 3.07
C THR A 237 2.62 7.19 3.02
N LEU A 238 1.75 7.57 2.09
CA LEU A 238 1.31 8.96 1.92
C LEU A 238 0.64 9.50 3.19
N PHE A 239 -0.24 8.73 3.84
CA PHE A 239 -0.93 9.19 5.04
C PHE A 239 -0.08 9.06 6.30
N LYS A 240 0.77 8.04 6.39
CA LYS A 240 1.73 7.87 7.49
C LYS A 240 2.69 9.06 7.58
N GLU A 241 3.29 9.46 6.46
CA GLU A 241 4.29 10.53 6.43
C GLU A 241 3.66 11.92 6.22
N GLY A 242 2.58 12.01 5.42
CA GLY A 242 1.90 13.26 5.11
C GLY A 242 1.10 13.83 6.30
N GLY A 243 0.48 12.97 7.11
CA GLY A 243 -0.26 13.39 8.31
C GLY A 243 0.65 14.02 9.39
N ASP A 244 1.90 13.57 9.46
CA ASP A 244 2.90 14.13 10.37
C ASP A 244 3.63 15.35 9.73
N GLY A 245 3.75 15.40 8.39
CA GLY A 245 4.37 16.51 7.65
C GLY A 245 3.52 17.78 7.54
N LEU A 246 2.19 17.67 7.36
CA LEU A 246 1.30 18.84 7.33
C LEU A 246 1.21 19.55 8.69
N LYS A 247 1.36 18.83 9.79
CA LYS A 247 1.40 19.41 11.14
C LYS A 247 2.66 20.26 11.34
N GLY A 248 3.82 19.77 10.90
CA GLY A 248 5.08 20.53 10.97
C GLY A 248 5.11 21.77 10.06
N LEU A 249 4.43 21.75 8.89
CA LEU A 249 4.26 22.96 8.08
C LEU A 249 3.26 23.96 8.68
N GLY A 250 2.24 23.48 9.40
CA GLY A 250 1.30 24.33 10.13
C GLY A 250 1.94 25.08 11.30
N GLU A 251 2.91 24.46 11.98
CA GLU A 251 3.66 25.08 13.07
C GLU A 251 4.68 26.11 12.56
N LEU A 252 5.29 25.89 11.38
CA LEU A 252 6.20 26.88 10.76
C LEU A 252 5.46 28.08 10.15
N ASN A 253 4.17 27.94 9.85
CA ASN A 253 3.33 29.02 9.31
C ASN A 253 2.42 29.66 10.39
N GLY A 254 2.51 29.20 11.65
CA GLY A 254 1.73 29.69 12.79
C GLY A 254 2.47 30.66 13.72
N GLY A 255 3.72 30.99 13.41
CA GLY A 255 4.54 31.93 14.18
C GLY A 255 4.46 33.35 13.64
N GLU A 256 3.27 33.94 13.51
CA GLU A 256 3.07 35.40 13.48
C GLU A 256 1.56 35.69 13.54
N HIS A 257 1.00 35.86 14.73
CA HIS A 257 -0.03 36.88 15.01
C HIS A 257 -0.29 36.95 16.52
N ASP A 258 0.12 38.07 17.08
CA ASP A 258 -0.07 38.48 18.47
C ASP A 258 -1.54 38.48 18.92
N GLY A 259 -1.74 37.96 20.13
CA GLY A 259 -2.52 38.57 21.19
C GLY A 259 -3.95 39.00 20.90
N VAL A 260 -4.90 38.11 21.18
CA VAL A 260 -6.15 38.51 21.87
C VAL A 260 -6.45 37.50 22.97
N GLU A 261 -6.52 38.03 24.17
CA GLU A 261 -6.81 37.39 25.45
C GLU A 261 -8.23 36.79 25.44
N GLU A 262 -8.36 35.46 25.51
CA GLU A 262 -9.65 34.79 25.74
C GLU A 262 -9.73 34.29 27.19
N THR A 263 -10.47 35.03 28.00
CA THR A 263 -11.00 34.54 29.28
C THR A 263 -12.24 33.71 28.99
N GLY A 264 -12.16 32.39 29.21
CA GLY A 264 -13.29 31.49 28.97
C GLY A 264 -13.02 30.07 29.45
N ALA A 265 -13.23 29.86 30.76
CA ALA A 265 -13.25 28.54 31.36
C ALA A 265 -14.42 27.69 30.81
N LEU A 266 -14.16 26.40 30.54
CA LEU A 266 -14.97 25.20 30.88
C LEU A 266 -14.77 24.08 29.83
N GLY A 267 -14.21 22.94 30.25
CA GLY A 267 -14.14 21.72 29.42
C GLY A 267 -13.12 20.69 29.87
N GLY A 268 -13.10 20.31 31.16
CA GLY A 268 -12.30 19.20 31.65
C GLY A 268 -12.97 17.84 31.42
N GLY A 269 -12.20 16.85 30.98
CA GLY A 269 -12.68 15.46 30.95
C GLY A 269 -11.76 14.42 30.28
N GLU A 270 -11.20 14.71 29.10
CA GLU A 270 -10.61 13.64 28.26
C GLU A 270 -9.08 13.69 28.11
N GLY A 271 -8.45 14.86 28.29
CA GLY A 271 -6.99 15.01 28.12
C GLY A 271 -6.13 14.44 29.26
N ASP A 272 -6.75 14.08 30.39
CA ASP A 272 -6.03 13.66 31.60
C ASP A 272 -5.72 12.14 31.60
N SER A 273 -6.47 11.34 30.84
CA SER A 273 -6.15 9.92 30.62
C SER A 273 -5.00 9.77 29.61
N GLU A 274 -5.02 10.56 28.53
CA GLU A 274 -4.00 10.50 27.48
C GLU A 274 -2.63 10.98 28.00
N LYS A 275 -2.60 12.00 28.87
CA LYS A 275 -1.36 12.45 29.54
C LYS A 275 -0.79 11.40 30.50
N ARG A 276 -1.64 10.73 31.29
CA ARG A 276 -1.20 9.64 32.19
C ARG A 276 -0.67 8.42 31.43
N ASP A 277 -1.22 8.15 30.25
CA ASP A 277 -0.77 7.03 29.42
C ASP A 277 0.52 7.38 28.66
N LEU A 278 0.73 8.66 28.31
CA LEU A 278 1.99 9.17 27.78
C LEU A 278 3.11 9.16 28.83
N GLU A 279 2.82 9.53 30.08
CA GLU A 279 3.77 9.45 31.20
C GLU A 279 4.13 8.01 31.54
N ARG A 280 3.16 7.09 31.57
CA ARG A 280 3.44 5.65 31.73
C ARG A 280 4.27 5.07 30.59
N SER A 281 4.08 5.53 29.36
CA SER A 281 4.93 5.13 28.24
C SER A 281 6.35 5.71 28.34
N ARG A 282 6.51 6.95 28.83
CA ARG A 282 7.82 7.54 29.11
C ARG A 282 8.58 6.79 30.21
N GLU A 283 7.91 6.41 31.30
CA GLU A 283 8.52 5.62 32.36
C GLU A 283 8.95 4.22 31.88
N ARG A 284 8.14 3.58 31.03
CA ARG A 284 8.52 2.30 30.41
C ARG A 284 9.73 2.43 29.50
N ILE A 285 9.81 3.48 28.67
CA ILE A 285 10.97 3.73 27.79
C ILE A 285 12.24 4.03 28.61
N ALA A 286 12.12 4.73 29.74
CA ALA A 286 13.25 4.96 30.64
C ALA A 286 13.83 3.65 31.23
N LEU A 287 12.97 2.65 31.50
CA LEU A 287 13.40 1.32 31.93
C LEU A 287 14.16 0.54 30.84
N TYR A 288 13.83 0.76 29.56
CA TYR A 288 14.52 0.12 28.41
C TYR A 288 15.88 0.75 28.09
N CYS A 289 16.14 1.99 28.51
CA CYS A 289 17.46 2.64 28.32
C CYS A 289 18.49 2.25 29.39
N GLN A 290 18.08 1.81 30.58
CA GLN A 290 19.03 1.43 31.66
C GLN A 290 19.98 0.26 31.31
N PRO A 291 19.57 -0.77 30.55
CA PRO A 291 20.49 -1.82 30.12
C PRO A 291 21.53 -1.34 29.10
N LEU A 292 21.14 -0.46 28.18
CA LEU A 292 22.01 0.07 27.11
C LEU A 292 23.11 1.00 27.65
N GLU A 293 22.83 1.75 28.71
CA GLU A 293 23.83 2.64 29.35
C GLU A 293 24.88 1.83 30.13
N LYS A 294 24.47 0.71 30.75
CA LYS A 294 25.36 -0.22 31.47
C LYS A 294 26.32 -0.98 30.54
N GLU A 295 25.91 -1.29 29.32
CA GLU A 295 26.80 -1.89 28.31
C GLU A 295 27.70 -0.84 27.62
N ARG A 296 27.22 0.39 27.40
CA ARG A 296 28.04 1.49 26.85
C ARG A 296 29.16 1.94 27.77
N LEU A 297 28.95 2.00 29.09
CA LEU A 297 30.00 2.32 30.07
C LEU A 297 31.10 1.24 30.16
N ARG A 298 30.80 -0.02 29.81
CA ARG A 298 31.81 -1.08 29.69
C ARG A 298 32.62 -1.01 28.39
N ALA A 299 32.07 -0.39 27.35
CA ALA A 299 32.69 -0.32 26.02
C ALA A 299 33.65 0.86 25.83
N GLY A 300 33.80 1.76 26.81
CA GLY A 300 34.77 2.86 26.75
C GLY A 300 34.54 3.88 25.63
N VAL A 301 33.33 3.93 25.06
CA VAL A 301 32.98 4.84 23.96
C VAL A 301 32.51 6.18 24.53
N SER A 302 33.39 7.18 24.51
CA SER A 302 33.05 8.57 24.81
C SER A 302 32.49 9.24 23.56
N VAL A 303 31.25 9.74 23.61
CA VAL A 303 30.71 10.65 22.59
C VAL A 303 30.04 11.83 23.27
N GLY A 304 30.35 13.01 22.74
CA GLY A 304 30.02 14.34 23.25
C GLY A 304 28.54 14.53 23.62
N HIS A 305 28.38 15.26 24.72
CA HIS A 305 27.14 15.51 25.41
C HIS A 305 26.37 16.64 24.72
N GLU A 306 25.57 16.31 23.69
CA GLU A 306 24.74 17.31 23.02
C GLU A 306 23.44 16.71 22.47
N PHE A 307 22.69 16.01 23.31
CA PHE A 307 21.30 15.67 23.01
C PHE A 307 20.49 15.37 24.27
N CYS A 308 20.31 16.39 25.12
CA CYS A 308 19.22 16.48 26.11
C CYS A 308 19.29 17.82 26.84
N ARG A 309 19.10 18.94 26.12
CA ARG A 309 18.71 20.21 26.73
C ARG A 309 18.14 21.16 25.68
N HIS A 310 16.83 21.23 25.65
CA HIS A 310 16.00 22.36 25.21
C HIS A 310 14.55 21.89 25.33
N ASP A 311 13.61 22.62 25.89
CA ASP A 311 13.64 23.67 26.91
C ASP A 311 12.20 23.70 27.43
N GLY A 312 12.05 23.72 28.74
CA GLY A 312 10.77 23.74 29.40
C GLY A 312 10.99 24.21 30.82
N GLU A 313 10.55 25.44 31.05
CA GLU A 313 10.42 26.13 32.33
C GLU A 313 11.64 26.94 32.79
N GLY A 314 11.54 28.25 32.52
CA GLY A 314 12.12 29.25 33.39
C GLY A 314 11.43 29.23 34.75
N LEU A 315 12.22 29.05 35.79
CA LEU A 315 11.89 29.44 37.16
C LEU A 315 13.20 29.52 37.97
N ASP A 316 13.56 30.75 38.29
CA ASP A 316 14.20 31.26 39.51
C ASP A 316 15.30 30.49 40.26
N ARG A 317 16.23 31.32 40.78
CA ARG A 317 17.36 31.10 41.72
C ARG A 317 18.69 30.80 41.01
N GLY A 318 19.76 31.57 41.17
CA GLY A 318 20.18 32.40 42.30
C GLY A 318 21.47 31.80 42.87
N CYS A 319 22.57 32.54 42.71
CA CYS A 319 23.98 32.22 43.04
C CYS A 319 24.76 31.35 42.06
#